data_AF-A0A0A9X931-F1
#
_entry.id   AF-A0A0A9X931-F1
#
_cell.length_a   1.000
_cell.length_b   1.000
_cell.length_c   1.000
_cell.angle_alpha   90.00
_cell.angle_beta   90.00
_cell.angle_gamma   90.00
#
_symmetry.space_group_name_H-M   'P 1'
#
loop_
_entity.id
_entity.type
_entity.pdbx_description
1 polymer ?
#
loop_
_entity_poly.entity_id
_entity_poly.type
_entity_poly.pdbx_seq_one_letter_code
_entity_poly.pdbx_strand_id
1 'polypeptide(L)'
;LKVSAITPIPKKGKKSTRHDEYRPVSKLTVFAKVLEKVVLEDLIAYIEGKELLHSRQHGFRKGKNTCSAACSVLVEALDSLEGKMLTVCSCLTYLKLLIWFPPIC
;
A
#
# COMPACT_ATOMS: atom_id res chain seq x y z
N LEU A 1 -6.12 25.90 10.96
CA LEU A 1 -5.57 26.06 9.59
C LEU A 1 -4.61 24.91 9.30
N LYS A 2 -4.99 23.98 8.40
CA LYS A 2 -4.17 22.83 7.99
C LYS A 2 -3.25 23.26 6.84
N VAL A 3 -2.16 23.95 7.15
CA VAL A 3 -1.13 24.34 6.16
C VAL A 3 -0.14 23.18 6.01
N SER A 4 -0.04 22.61 4.82
CA SER A 4 0.95 21.57 4.49
C SER A 4 1.80 22.01 3.31
N ALA A 5 3.12 21.86 3.42
CA ALA A 5 4.02 22.18 2.32
C ALA A 5 4.06 21.01 1.32
N ILE A 6 3.68 21.25 0.06
CA ILE A 6 3.74 20.25 -1.00
C ILE A 6 5.13 20.27 -1.62
N THR A 7 5.85 19.15 -1.57
CA THR A 7 7.15 18.98 -2.22
C THR A 7 6.99 17.98 -3.37
N PRO A 8 7.26 18.35 -4.63
CA PRO A 8 7.25 17.41 -5.75
C PRO A 8 8.51 16.54 -5.73
N ILE A 9 8.33 15.22 -5.82
CA ILE A 9 9.43 14.24 -5.89
C ILE A 9 9.44 13.59 -7.28
N PRO A 10 10.54 13.61 -8.03
CA PRO A 10 10.61 13.00 -9.36
C PRO A 10 10.45 11.47 -9.28
N LYS A 11 9.71 10.89 -10.22
CA LYS A 11 9.58 9.44 -10.38
C LYS A 11 10.92 8.89 -10.86
N LYS A 12 11.45 7.90 -10.15
CA LYS A 12 12.69 7.20 -10.51
C LYS A 12 12.60 6.66 -11.95
N GLY A 13 13.62 6.96 -12.76
CA GLY A 13 13.74 6.47 -14.14
C GLY A 13 12.95 7.26 -15.20
N LYS A 14 12.29 8.37 -14.84
CA LYS A 14 11.68 9.28 -15.82
C LYS A 14 12.50 10.56 -15.95
N LYS A 15 12.46 11.19 -17.13
CA LYS A 15 12.96 12.56 -17.29
C LYS A 15 12.15 13.47 -16.38
N SER A 16 12.70 14.62 -15.99
CA SER A 16 12.08 15.52 -15.00
C SER A 16 11.47 16.74 -15.69
N THR A 17 10.87 16.52 -16.86
CA THR A 17 10.52 17.56 -17.82
C THR A 17 9.02 17.84 -17.86
N ARG A 18 8.18 16.85 -17.51
CA ARG A 18 6.71 16.97 -17.46
C ARG A 18 6.19 16.85 -16.04
N HIS A 19 5.10 17.57 -15.73
CA HIS A 19 4.46 17.56 -14.42
C HIS A 19 4.04 16.15 -13.96
N ASP A 20 3.59 15.29 -14.89
CA ASP A 20 3.16 13.90 -14.61
C ASP A 20 4.31 12.97 -14.15
N GLU A 21 5.55 13.42 -14.27
CA GLU A 21 6.75 12.68 -13.89
C GLU A 21 7.08 12.90 -12.40
N TYR A 22 6.39 13.79 -11.71
CA TYR A 22 6.53 14.01 -10.28
C TYR A 22 5.43 13.31 -9.47
N ARG A 23 5.73 13.09 -8.20
CA ARG A 23 4.78 12.66 -7.16
C ARG A 23 4.69 13.81 -6.14
N PRO A 24 3.53 14.47 -5.99
CA PRO A 24 3.37 15.47 -4.94
C PRO A 24 3.35 14.76 -3.59
N VAL A 25 4.22 15.18 -2.66
CA VAL A 25 4.22 14.70 -1.27
C VAL A 25 3.98 15.87 -0.33
N SER A 26 2.98 15.73 0.54
CA SER A 26 2.64 16.75 1.54
C SER A 26 3.47 16.55 2.80
N LYS A 27 4.29 17.54 3.16
CA LYS A 27 4.99 17.58 4.44
C LYS A 27 4.05 18.15 5.50
N LEU A 28 3.61 17.28 6.39
CA LEU A 28 2.77 17.62 7.53
C LEU A 28 3.62 18.13 8.69
N THR A 29 3.03 19.01 9.50
CA THR A 29 3.62 19.46 10.76
C THR A 29 3.78 18.27 11.73
N VAL A 30 4.70 18.40 12.69
CA VAL A 30 4.95 17.33 13.69
C VAL A 30 3.66 16.97 14.43
N PHE A 31 2.88 17.98 14.85
CA PHE A 31 1.58 17.77 15.50
C PHE A 31 0.60 16.96 14.64
N ALA A 32 0.52 17.25 13.33
CA ALA A 32 -0.36 16.51 12.43
C ALA A 32 0.09 15.05 12.27
N LYS A 33 1.41 14.78 12.22
CA LYS A 33 1.93 13.41 12.17
C LYS A 33 1.62 12.60 13.43
N VAL A 34 1.68 13.23 14.62
CA VAL A 34 1.33 12.58 15.88
C VAL A 34 -0.15 12.20 15.89
N LEU A 35 -1.03 13.14 15.51
CA LEU A 35 -2.47 12.87 15.41
C LEU A 35 -2.79 11.77 14.40
N GLU A 36 -2.13 11.76 13.24
CA GLU A 36 -2.30 10.70 12.24
C GLU A 36 -1.91 9.32 12.77
N LYS A 37 -0.83 9.21 13.56
CA LYS A 37 -0.44 7.95 14.18
C LYS A 37 -1.50 7.43 15.15
N VAL A 38 -1.99 8.29 16.05
CA VAL A 38 -3.02 7.91 17.03
C VAL A 38 -4.28 7.41 16.32
N VAL A 39 -4.78 8.17 15.34
CA VAL A 39 -5.97 7.79 14.57
C VAL A 39 -5.74 6.50 13.78
N LEU A 40 -4.54 6.30 13.22
CA LEU A 40 -4.20 5.10 12.48
C LEU A 40 -4.19 3.85 13.38
N GLU A 41 -3.65 3.95 14.59
CA GLU A 41 -3.62 2.85 15.56
C GLU A 41 -5.04 2.39 15.94
N ASP A 42 -5.92 3.34 16.27
CA ASP A 42 -7.32 3.06 16.59
C ASP A 42 -8.06 2.43 15.39
N LEU A 43 -7.83 2.97 14.19
CA LEU A 43 -8.46 2.48 12.97
C LEU A 43 -8.01 1.05 12.64
N ILE A 44 -6.72 0.75 12.74
CA ILE A 44 -6.20 -0.60 12.52
C ILE A 44 -6.79 -1.57 13.55
N ALA A 45 -6.81 -1.21 14.83
CA ALA A 45 -7.37 -2.05 15.88
C ALA A 45 -8.86 -2.36 15.62
N TYR A 46 -9.63 -1.36 15.18
CA TYR A 46 -11.04 -1.54 14.84
C TYR A 46 -11.25 -2.45 13.61
N ILE A 47 -10.48 -2.22 12.54
CA ILE A 47 -10.58 -2.97 11.29
C ILE A 47 -10.17 -4.43 11.50
N GLU A 48 -9.08 -4.67 12.22
CA GLU A 48 -8.60 -6.03 12.51
C GLU A 48 -9.52 -6.74 13.51
N GLY A 49 -10.00 -6.05 14.54
CA GLY A 49 -10.92 -6.63 15.54
C GLY A 49 -12.29 -7.01 14.98
N LYS A 50 -12.74 -6.37 13.89
CA LYS A 50 -13.99 -6.70 13.18
C LYS A 50 -13.79 -7.54 11.92
N GLU A 51 -12.56 -7.97 11.65
CA GLU A 51 -12.20 -8.76 10.45
C GLU A 51 -12.72 -8.17 9.12
N LEU A 52 -12.74 -6.83 9.00
CA LEU A 52 -13.32 -6.15 7.83
C LEU A 52 -12.49 -6.34 6.54
N LEU A 53 -11.21 -6.72 6.67
CA LEU A 53 -10.31 -6.94 5.54
C LEU A 53 -10.27 -8.41 5.17
N HIS A 54 -10.32 -8.68 3.87
CA HIS A 54 -10.22 -10.04 3.34
C HIS A 54 -8.88 -10.69 3.71
N SER A 55 -8.89 -12.01 3.90
CA SER A 55 -7.71 -12.79 4.30
C SER A 55 -6.58 -12.74 3.27
N ARG A 56 -6.91 -12.59 1.98
CA ARG A 56 -5.95 -12.43 0.88
C ARG A 56 -5.47 -10.99 0.66
N GLN A 57 -5.87 -10.04 1.51
CA GLN A 57 -5.30 -8.70 1.48
C GLN A 57 -4.00 -8.68 2.29
N HIS A 58 -2.87 -8.41 1.62
CA HIS A 58 -1.53 -8.41 2.24
C HIS A 58 -0.94 -7.01 2.41
N GLY A 59 -1.39 -6.02 1.64
CA GLY A 59 -0.88 -4.65 1.74
C GLY A 59 -1.30 -3.99 3.04
N PHE A 60 -0.35 -3.31 3.71
CA PHE A 60 -0.58 -2.45 4.89
C PHE A 60 -1.21 -3.16 6.09
N ARG A 61 -0.98 -4.47 6.21
CA ARG A 61 -1.42 -5.26 7.37
C ARG A 61 -0.23 -5.67 8.23
N LYS A 62 -0.44 -5.69 9.55
CA LYS A 62 0.57 -6.17 10.48
C LYS A 62 0.86 -7.65 10.20
N GLY A 63 2.14 -8.02 10.16
CA GLY A 63 2.58 -9.40 9.92
C GLY A 63 2.43 -9.90 8.48
N LYS A 64 1.95 -9.08 7.53
CA LYS A 64 1.92 -9.41 6.10
C LYS A 64 2.84 -8.50 5.31
N ASN A 65 3.48 -9.08 4.30
CA ASN A 65 4.39 -8.37 3.40
C ASN A 65 4.18 -8.82 1.95
N THR A 66 4.90 -8.19 1.03
CA THR A 66 4.83 -8.55 -0.39
C THR A 66 5.23 -9.99 -0.67
N CYS A 67 6.16 -10.56 0.11
CA CYS A 67 6.55 -11.95 -0.01
C CYS A 67 5.41 -12.90 0.35
N SER A 68 4.66 -12.60 1.44
CA SER A 68 3.49 -13.39 1.84
C SER A 68 2.40 -13.40 0.78
N ALA A 69 2.24 -12.29 0.04
CA ALA A 69 1.30 -12.19 -1.08
C ALA A 69 1.76 -13.00 -2.30
N ALA A 70 3.07 -13.00 -2.59
CA ALA A 70 3.62 -13.82 -3.66
C ALA A 70 3.50 -15.32 -3.32
N CYS A 71 3.82 -15.70 -2.08
CA CYS A 71 3.69 -17.08 -1.62
C CYS A 71 2.24 -17.57 -1.70
N SER A 72 1.24 -16.77 -1.28
CA SER A 72 -0.16 -17.21 -1.35
C SER A 72 -0.60 -17.48 -2.79
N VAL A 73 -0.20 -16.62 -3.74
CA VAL A 73 -0.51 -16.82 -5.17
C VAL A 73 0.19 -18.06 -5.73
N LEU A 74 1.44 -18.31 -5.33
CA LEU A 74 2.19 -19.49 -5.77
C LEU A 74 1.57 -20.79 -5.25
N VAL A 75 1.18 -20.83 -3.97
CA VAL A 75 0.52 -22.01 -3.37
C VAL A 75 -0.80 -22.28 -4.09
N GLU A 76 -1.65 -21.26 -4.29
CA GLU A 76 -2.91 -21.42 -5.02
C GLU A 76 -2.71 -21.94 -6.46
N ALA A 77 -1.63 -21.51 -7.13
CA ALA A 77 -1.29 -21.97 -8.47
C ALA A 77 -0.80 -23.43 -8.48
N LEU A 78 -0.03 -23.85 -7.48
CA LEU A 78 0.45 -25.22 -7.34
C LEU A 78 -0.70 -26.19 -7.04
N ASP A 79 -1.57 -25.84 -6.09
CA ASP A 79 -2.75 -26.65 -5.73
C ASP A 79 -3.67 -26.85 -6.95
N SER A 80 -3.86 -25.79 -7.74
CA SER A 80 -4.68 -25.84 -8.96
C SER A 80 -4.03 -26.69 -10.06
N LEU A 81 -2.70 -26.73 -10.13
CA LEU A 81 -1.96 -27.56 -11.07
C LEU A 81 -2.07 -29.05 -10.71
N GLU A 82 -1.95 -29.40 -9.43
CA GLU A 82 -2.15 -30.77 -8.94
C GLU A 82 -3.58 -31.26 -9.23
N GLY A 83 -4.57 -30.39 -9.06
CA GLY A 83 -5.96 -30.66 -9.40
C GLY A 83 -6.28 -30.71 -10.91
N LYS A 84 -5.28 -30.51 -11.80
CA LYS A 84 -5.44 -30.38 -13.25
C LYS A 84 -6.48 -29.32 -13.66
N MET A 85 -6.64 -28.27 -12.85
CA MET A 85 -7.55 -27.17 -13.12
C MET A 85 -6.85 -26.03 -13.86
N LEU A 86 -7.56 -25.43 -14.81
CA LEU A 86 -7.05 -24.28 -15.56
C LEU A 86 -7.02 -23.05 -14.64
N THR A 87 -5.83 -22.54 -14.35
CA THR A 87 -5.64 -21.34 -13.53
C THR A 87 -5.46 -20.11 -14.41
N VAL A 88 -6.25 -19.06 -14.18
CA VAL A 88 -6.13 -17.78 -14.90
C VAL A 88 -5.77 -16.68 -13.90
N CYS A 89 -4.65 -16.01 -14.12
CA CYS A 89 -4.25 -14.85 -13.35
C CYS A 89 -4.59 -13.57 -14.13
N SER A 90 -5.43 -12.70 -13.55
CA SER A 90 -5.71 -11.37 -14.10
C SER A 90 -5.06 -10.31 -13.22
N CYS A 91 -4.16 -9.51 -13.81
CA CYS A 91 -3.48 -8.42 -13.11
C CYS A 91 -4.18 -7.10 -13.41
N LEU A 92 -5.05 -6.66 -12.49
CA LEU A 92 -5.72 -5.37 -12.57
C LEU A 92 -4.84 -4.30 -11.94
N THR A 93 -4.50 -3.26 -12.72
CA THR A 93 -3.76 -2.11 -12.21
C THR A 93 -4.73 -0.99 -11.86
N TYR A 94 -4.84 -0.65 -10.57
CA TYR A 94 -5.55 0.54 -10.14
C TYR A 94 -4.60 1.73 -10.17
N LEU A 95 -4.88 2.72 -11.02
CA LEU A 95 -4.08 3.92 -11.14
C LEU A 95 -4.31 4.81 -9.91
N LYS A 96 -3.28 4.96 -9.07
CA LYS A 96 -3.21 5.76 -7.83
C LYS A 96 -3.94 5.15 -6.62
N LEU A 97 -3.35 4.12 -6.02
CA LEU A 97 -3.39 4.00 -4.55
C LEU A 97 -2.27 4.88 -3.98
N LEU A 98 -2.65 5.86 -3.17
CA LEU A 98 -1.75 6.83 -2.55
C LEU A 98 -0.88 6.18 -1.48
N ILE A 99 0.22 5.50 -1.83
CA ILE A 99 1.15 5.00 -0.80
C ILE A 99 2.62 5.02 -1.24
N TRP A 100 3.43 5.81 -0.51
CA TRP A 100 4.77 5.44 -0.01
C TRP A 100 5.25 6.54 0.97
N PHE A 101 5.07 6.35 2.29
CA PHE A 101 5.87 7.06 3.28
C PHE A 101 6.89 6.05 3.83
N PRO A 102 8.20 6.23 3.60
CA PRO A 102 9.21 5.47 4.31
C PRO A 102 9.13 5.81 5.80
N PRO A 103 9.43 4.86 6.70
CA PRO A 103 9.67 5.16 8.10
C PRO A 103 10.99 5.93 8.17
N ILE A 104 10.92 7.26 8.13
CA ILE A 104 12.07 8.10 8.44
C ILE A 104 11.92 8.45 9.92
N CYS A 105 12.89 7.95 10.69
CA CYS A 105 13.17 8.32 12.07
C CYS A 105 13.12 9.83 12.30
#